data_AF-A0A2I0AUI3-F1
#
_entry.id   AF-A0A2I0AUI3-F1
#
_cell.length_a   1.000
_cell.length_b   1.000
_cell.length_c   1.000
_cell.angle_alpha   90.00
_cell.angle_beta   90.00
_cell.angle_gamma   90.00
#
_symmetry.space_group_name_H-M   'P 1'
#
loop_
_entity.id
_entity.type
_entity.pdbx_description
1 polymer ?
#
loop_
_entity_poly.entity_id
_entity_poly.type
_entity_poly.pdbx_seq_one_letter_code
_entity_poly.pdbx_strand_id
1 'polypeptide(L)'
;MEQEEWDLMDRQALGMIRFMLARNVTFNIVNEKTTSGLMKALCNMYEKPLASNKVYLMHRLFNLKMTEESSVTDHINEFNIITTQLSSVDINFDDEVKVLILLSSLPES
;
A
#
# COMPACT_ATOMS: atom_id res chain seq x y z
N MET A 1 -3.71 -28.79 21.18
CA MET A 1 -2.36 -28.18 21.19
C MET A 1 -2.15 -27.58 22.55
N GLU A 2 -1.03 -27.94 23.16
CA GLU A 2 -0.60 -27.36 24.42
C GLU A 2 -0.03 -25.96 24.18
N GLN A 3 -0.02 -25.10 25.20
CA GLN A 3 0.48 -23.73 25.08
C GLN A 3 1.95 -23.70 24.62
N GLU A 4 2.73 -24.69 25.05
CA GLU A 4 4.16 -24.82 24.73
C GLU A 4 4.40 -25.12 23.24
N GLU A 5 3.52 -25.91 22.61
CA GLU A 5 3.56 -26.17 21.17
C GLU A 5 3.26 -24.89 20.37
N TRP A 6 2.27 -24.10 20.81
CA TRP A 6 1.94 -22.81 20.19
C TRP A 6 3.08 -21.80 20.30
N ASP A 7 3.70 -21.69 21.46
CA ASP A 7 4.83 -20.78 21.69
C ASP A 7 6.05 -21.16 20.84
N LEU A 8 6.29 -22.46 20.63
CA LEU A 8 7.33 -22.95 19.74
C LEU A 8 7.05 -22.55 18.28
N MET A 9 5.81 -22.75 17.81
CA MET A 9 5.40 -22.36 16.46
C MET A 9 5.50 -20.84 16.25
N ASP A 10 5.10 -20.03 17.23
CA ASP A 10 5.21 -18.58 17.17
C ASP A 10 6.68 -18.14 17.04
N ARG A 11 7.60 -18.74 17.80
CA ARG A 11 9.04 -18.44 17.67
C ARG A 11 9.61 -18.82 16.30
N GLN A 12 9.19 -19.96 15.75
CA GLN A 12 9.64 -20.38 14.42
C GLN A 12 9.14 -19.43 13.33
N ALA A 13 7.86 -19.05 13.38
CA ALA A 13 7.27 -18.08 12.45
C ALA A 13 7.96 -16.71 12.55
N LEU A 14 8.18 -16.21 13.77
CA LEU A 14 8.89 -14.97 14.03
C LEU A 14 10.30 -14.96 13.41
N GLY A 15 11.05 -16.06 13.59
CA GLY A 15 12.38 -16.22 13.01
C GLY A 15 12.36 -16.20 11.48
N MET A 16 11.41 -16.91 10.88
CA MET A 16 11.28 -17.00 9.41
C MET A 16 10.93 -15.65 8.79
N ILE A 17 9.99 -14.90 9.38
CA ILE A 17 9.60 -13.58 8.86
C ILE A 17 10.78 -12.62 8.94
N ARG A 18 11.51 -12.59 10.06
CA ARG A 18 12.72 -11.76 10.21
C ARG A 18 13.80 -12.07 9.18
N PHE A 19 13.94 -13.34 8.82
CA PHE A 19 14.90 -13.80 7.82
C PHE A 19 14.53 -13.33 6.41
N MET A 20 13.24 -13.29 6.07
CA MET A 20 12.78 -12.85 4.74
C MET A 20 12.81 -11.33 4.54
N LEU A 21 12.92 -10.54 5.61
CA LEU A 21 12.92 -9.08 5.54
C LEU A 21 14.31 -8.51 5.23
N ALA A 22 14.33 -7.43 4.46
CA ALA A 22 15.56 -6.68 4.21
C ALA A 22 16.09 -6.03 5.50
N ARG A 23 17.42 -5.95 5.64
CA ARG A 23 18.11 -5.47 6.85
C ARG A 23 17.59 -4.12 7.40
N ASN A 24 17.25 -3.20 6.50
CA ASN A 24 16.72 -1.88 6.87
C ASN A 24 15.33 -1.95 7.52
N VAL A 25 14.54 -2.98 7.22
CA VAL A 25 13.22 -3.22 7.81
C VAL A 25 13.36 -3.96 9.14
N THR A 26 14.25 -4.96 9.20
CA THR A 26 14.47 -5.79 10.40
C THR A 26 14.87 -4.97 11.63
N PHE A 27 15.60 -3.87 11.45
CA PHE A 27 15.99 -2.98 12.56
C PHE A 27 14.79 -2.37 13.29
N ASN A 28 13.71 -2.08 12.56
CA ASN A 28 12.52 -1.44 13.13
C ASN A 28 11.65 -2.40 13.95
N ILE A 29 11.85 -3.71 13.79
CA ILE A 29 11.04 -4.78 14.41
C ILE A 29 11.87 -5.70 15.32
N VAL A 30 13.12 -5.31 15.62
CA VAL A 30 14.06 -6.11 16.42
C VAL A 30 13.56 -6.36 17.85
N ASN A 31 12.75 -5.44 18.38
CA ASN A 31 12.21 -5.50 19.73
C ASN A 31 10.95 -6.37 19.86
N GLU A 32 10.32 -6.75 18.74
CA GLU A 32 9.10 -7.55 18.75
C GLU A 32 9.37 -8.99 19.21
N LYS A 33 8.58 -9.50 20.15
CA LYS A 33 8.81 -10.83 20.74
C LYS A 33 7.84 -11.91 20.26
N THR A 34 6.78 -11.49 19.58
CA THR A 34 5.71 -12.36 19.09
C THR A 34 5.47 -12.10 17.62
N THR A 35 5.02 -13.12 16.88
CA THR A 35 4.69 -12.95 15.46
C THR A 35 3.59 -11.91 15.27
N SER A 36 2.62 -11.88 16.19
CA SER A 36 1.56 -10.87 16.19
C SER A 36 2.08 -9.44 16.37
N GLY A 37 3.02 -9.23 17.31
CA GLY A 37 3.64 -7.92 17.52
C GLY A 37 4.45 -7.46 16.31
N LEU A 38 5.25 -8.37 15.74
CA LEU A 38 5.98 -8.15 14.49
C LEU A 38 5.03 -7.75 13.36
N MET A 39 3.97 -8.52 13.14
CA MET A 39 3.00 -8.24 12.08
C MET A 39 2.34 -6.87 12.29
N LYS A 40 1.94 -6.55 13.53
CA LYS A 40 1.38 -5.25 13.88
C LYS A 40 2.36 -4.09 13.63
N ALA A 41 3.65 -4.28 13.92
CA ALA A 41 4.68 -3.28 13.63
C ALA A 41 4.84 -3.06 12.12
N LEU A 42 4.86 -4.13 11.33
CA LEU A 42 4.88 -4.05 9.87
C LEU A 42 3.63 -3.35 9.31
N CYS A 43 2.44 -3.73 9.76
CA CYS A 43 1.19 -3.06 9.40
C CYS A 43 1.25 -1.57 9.78
N ASN A 44 1.77 -1.22 10.95
CA ASN A 44 1.93 0.19 11.34
C ASN A 44 2.92 0.97 10.48
N MET A 45 3.94 0.32 9.93
CA MET A 45 4.94 0.96 9.08
C MET A 45 4.44 1.12 7.64
N TYR A 46 3.71 0.14 7.13
CA TYR A 46 3.39 0.03 5.70
C TYR A 46 1.90 0.11 5.36
N GLU A 47 1.00 -0.27 6.28
CA GLU A 47 -0.45 -0.22 6.08
C GLU A 47 -1.12 0.96 6.76
N LYS A 48 -0.46 1.63 7.72
CA LYS A 48 -1.00 2.89 8.24
C LYS A 48 -1.18 3.85 7.08
N PRO A 49 -2.33 4.53 6.96
CA PRO A 49 -2.50 5.67 6.06
C PRO A 49 -1.63 6.83 6.57
N LEU A 50 -0.32 6.71 6.38
CA LEU A 50 0.61 7.79 6.62
C LEU A 50 0.16 8.94 5.73
N ALA A 51 0.10 10.15 6.29
CA ALA A 51 -0.16 11.35 5.51
C ALA A 51 0.73 11.39 4.25
N SER A 52 1.95 10.88 4.34
CA SER A 52 2.87 10.70 3.22
C SER A 52 2.34 9.78 2.11
N ASN A 53 1.70 8.64 2.44
CA ASN A 53 1.12 7.75 1.43
C ASN A 53 -0.11 8.39 0.77
N LYS A 54 -0.94 9.08 1.57
CA LYS A 54 -2.07 9.87 1.05
C LYS A 54 -1.60 10.97 0.09
N VAL A 55 -0.57 11.73 0.48
CA VAL A 55 0.04 12.77 -0.35
C VAL A 55 0.67 12.17 -1.61
N TYR A 56 1.37 11.04 -1.49
CA TYR A 56 1.96 10.36 -2.63
C TYR A 56 0.90 9.89 -3.63
N LEU A 57 -0.16 9.23 -3.18
CA LEU A 57 -1.25 8.75 -4.04
C LEU A 57 -2.00 9.92 -4.69
N MET A 58 -2.28 10.99 -3.94
CA MET A 58 -2.87 12.22 -4.49
C MET A 58 -1.97 12.84 -5.56
N HIS A 59 -0.68 12.99 -5.27
CA HIS A 59 0.28 13.54 -6.22
C HIS A 59 0.40 12.66 -7.47
N ARG A 60 0.36 11.34 -7.32
CA ARG A 60 0.37 10.39 -8.44
C ARG A 60 -0.91 10.49 -9.27
N LEU A 61 -2.07 10.62 -8.64
CA LEU A 61 -3.35 10.78 -9.34
C LEU A 61 -3.40 12.05 -10.18
N PHE A 62 -3.04 13.20 -9.58
CA PHE A 62 -3.12 14.49 -10.26
C PHE A 62 -2.03 14.72 -11.31
N ASN A 63 -0.91 14.00 -11.22
CA ASN A 63 0.13 14.02 -12.25
C ASN A 63 0.02 12.86 -13.24
N LEU A 64 -1.00 12.01 -13.12
CA LEU A 64 -1.28 10.99 -14.10
C LEU A 64 -1.62 11.69 -15.42
N LYS A 65 -0.84 11.43 -16.46
CA LYS A 65 -1.07 11.95 -17.81
C LYS A 65 -0.92 10.83 -18.81
N MET A 66 -1.89 10.71 -19.71
CA MET A 66 -1.83 9.76 -20.79
C MET A 66 -0.87 10.30 -21.86
N THR A 67 0.06 9.48 -22.32
CA THR A 67 0.90 9.81 -23.48
C THR A 67 0.19 9.41 -24.76
N GLU A 68 0.42 10.13 -25.86
CA GLU A 68 -0.24 9.86 -27.16
C GLU A 68 0.02 8.43 -27.69
N GLU A 69 1.12 7.81 -27.28
CA GLU A 69 1.51 6.45 -27.67
C GLU A 69 0.90 5.36 -26.77
N SER A 70 0.28 5.74 -25.64
CA SER A 70 -0.28 4.79 -24.66
C SER A 70 -1.74 4.43 -24.96
N SER A 71 -2.11 3.19 -24.65
CA SER A 71 -3.50 2.73 -24.77
C SER A 71 -4.39 3.41 -23.74
N VAL A 72 -5.53 3.93 -24.18
CA VAL A 72 -6.57 4.50 -23.30
C VAL A 72 -6.99 3.49 -22.23
N THR A 73 -7.05 2.20 -22.57
CA THR A 73 -7.42 1.14 -21.62
C THR A 73 -6.40 0.99 -20.50
N ASP A 74 -5.11 1.07 -20.83
CA ASP A 74 -4.03 0.93 -19.84
C ASP A 74 -4.04 2.13 -18.88
N HIS A 75 -4.27 3.33 -19.43
CA HIS A 75 -4.42 4.56 -18.64
C HIS A 75 -5.61 4.51 -17.68
N ILE A 76 -6.78 4.05 -18.15
CA ILE A 76 -7.97 3.86 -17.31
C ILE A 76 -7.70 2.82 -16.21
N ASN A 77 -6.99 1.75 -16.53
CA ASN A 77 -6.63 0.74 -15.55
C ASN A 77 -5.71 1.31 -14.46
N GLU A 78 -4.70 2.09 -14.84
CA GLU A 78 -3.80 2.75 -13.87
C GLU A 78 -4.56 3.75 -13.00
N PHE A 79 -5.46 4.55 -13.58
CA PHE A 79 -6.36 5.44 -12.84
C PHE A 79 -7.22 4.68 -11.81
N ASN A 80 -7.80 3.54 -12.21
CA ASN A 80 -8.65 2.72 -11.34
C ASN A 80 -7.84 2.08 -10.19
N ILE A 81 -6.60 1.67 -10.44
CA ILE A 81 -5.69 1.17 -9.41
C ILE A 81 -5.44 2.26 -8.36
N ILE A 82 -5.08 3.48 -8.79
CA ILE A 82 -4.80 4.59 -7.88
C ILE A 82 -6.05 4.97 -7.08
N THR A 83 -7.21 5.03 -7.73
CA THR A 83 -8.49 5.34 -7.08
C THR A 83 -8.84 4.29 -6.03
N THR A 84 -8.64 3.00 -6.32
CA THR A 84 -8.88 1.91 -5.38
C THR A 84 -7.93 1.98 -4.18
N GLN A 85 -6.66 2.34 -4.41
CA GLN A 85 -5.68 2.57 -3.35
C GLN A 85 -6.02 3.80 -2.49
N LEU A 86 -6.62 4.84 -3.07
CA LEU A 86 -7.12 5.98 -2.31
C LEU A 86 -8.34 5.61 -1.47
N SER A 87 -9.24 4.78 -2.00
CA SER A 87 -10.38 4.25 -1.25
C SER A 87 -9.95 3.41 -0.04
N SER A 88 -8.86 2.64 -0.14
CA SER A 88 -8.36 1.85 1.00
C SER A 88 -7.73 2.69 2.11
N VAL A 89 -7.41 3.96 1.85
CA VAL A 89 -6.91 4.93 2.86
C VAL A 89 -7.99 5.94 3.27
N ASP A 90 -9.27 5.62 3.06
CA ASP A 90 -10.44 6.47 3.38
C ASP A 90 -10.49 7.79 2.59
N ILE A 91 -9.97 7.81 1.36
CA ILE A 91 -10.13 8.94 0.43
C ILE A 91 -10.97 8.46 -0.74
N ASN A 92 -12.24 8.86 -0.74
CA ASN A 92 -13.16 8.57 -1.83
C ASN A 92 -13.50 9.86 -2.57
N PHE A 93 -13.54 9.77 -3.90
CA PHE A 93 -14.06 10.81 -4.77
C PHE A 93 -15.45 10.42 -5.25
N ASP A 94 -16.31 11.41 -5.43
CA ASP A 94 -17.57 11.22 -6.14
C ASP A 94 -17.29 10.89 -7.60
N ASP A 95 -18.21 10.17 -8.23
CA ASP A 95 -18.02 9.70 -9.61
C ASP A 95 -17.89 10.86 -10.60
N GLU A 96 -18.57 11.98 -10.36
CA GLU A 96 -18.40 13.21 -11.14
C GLU A 96 -16.94 13.72 -11.07
N VAL A 97 -16.36 13.76 -9.87
CA VAL A 97 -14.98 14.21 -9.68
C VAL A 97 -13.99 13.23 -10.32
N LYS A 98 -14.23 11.92 -10.22
CA LYS A 98 -13.39 10.92 -10.90
C LYS A 98 -13.37 11.14 -12.42
N VAL A 99 -14.53 11.39 -13.02
CA VAL A 99 -14.63 11.65 -14.46
C VAL A 99 -13.89 12.92 -14.84
N LEU A 100 -14.03 14.01 -14.06
CA LEU A 100 -13.30 15.26 -14.32
C LEU A 100 -11.78 15.07 -14.25
N ILE A 101 -11.28 14.35 -13.24
CA ILE A 101 -9.84 14.07 -13.12
C ILE A 101 -9.36 13.21 -14.31
N LEU A 102 -10.11 12.17 -14.67
CA LEU A 102 -9.76 11.32 -15.82
C LEU A 102 -9.70 12.12 -17.13
N LEU A 103 -10.70 12.96 -17.40
CA LEU A 103 -10.72 13.81 -18.60
C LEU A 103 -9.55 14.80 -18.62
N SER A 104 -9.17 15.35 -17.47
CA SER A 104 -8.03 16.28 -17.36
C SER A 104 -6.66 15.64 -17.61
N SER A 105 -6.59 14.30 -17.54
CA SER A 105 -5.35 13.53 -17.73
C SER A 105 -5.13 13.08 -19.18
N LEU A 106 -6.11 13.28 -20.06
CA LEU A 106 -6.01 12.94 -21.48
C LEU A 106 -5.18 14.01 -22.23
N PRO A 107 -4.50 13.64 -23.33
CA PRO A 107 -3.75 14.59 -24.13
C PRO A 107 -4.68 15.62 -24.78
N GLU A 108 -4.20 16.85 -24.95
CA GLU A 108 -4.89 17.86 -25.74
C GLU A 108 -4.94 17.40 -27.20
N SER A 109 -6.14 17.41 -27.80
CA SER A 109 -6.37 17.01 -29.19
C SER A 109 -5.80 17.99 -30.20
#